data_AF-A0A9D8KEB2-F1
#
_entry.id   AF-A0A9D8KEB2-F1
#
_cell.length_a   1.000
_cell.length_b   1.000
_cell.length_c   1.000
_cell.angle_alpha   90.00
_cell.angle_beta   90.00
_cell.angle_gamma   90.00
#
_symmetry.space_group_name_H-M   'P 1'
#
loop_
_entity.id
_entity.type
_entity.pdbx_description
1 polymer ?
#
loop_
_entity_poly.entity_id
_entity_poly.type
_entity_poly.pdbx_seq_one_letter_code
_entity_poly.pdbx_strand_id
1 'polypeptide(L)'
;MKKGRYNFVVDTILAFLFMMMVSTGILMHLFPKGLGRTTALGLTRHEWGDIHLTISLLFLVFILVHFILHYNWEKVTAMRFLKIGGKTLAISVLLLFVVALSLPFFITKDLPDERGYGYRSGKYIIPKEEGEIKGTDGYLNDTLYDAEGNSGLKYRNRGASK
;
A
#
# COMPACT_ATOMS: atom_id res chain seq x y z
N MET A 1 6.97 -33.20 -26.84
CA MET A 1 7.97 -32.16 -26.48
C MET A 1 7.41 -30.73 -26.32
N LYS A 2 6.13 -30.43 -26.67
CA LYS A 2 5.59 -29.06 -26.56
C LYS A 2 5.13 -28.66 -25.14
N LYS A 3 4.51 -29.59 -24.40
CA LYS A 3 3.98 -29.33 -23.03
C LYS A 3 5.06 -28.87 -22.04
N GLY A 4 6.25 -29.49 -22.06
CA GLY A 4 7.36 -29.09 -21.20
C GLY A 4 7.85 -27.65 -21.46
N ARG A 5 7.79 -27.17 -22.72
CA ARG A 5 8.14 -25.79 -23.05
C ARG A 5 7.13 -24.78 -22.49
N TYR A 6 5.83 -25.08 -22.57
CA TYR A 6 4.80 -24.22 -21.97
C TYR A 6 4.93 -24.15 -20.45
N ASN A 7 5.13 -25.29 -19.78
CA ASN A 7 5.36 -25.33 -18.34
C ASN A 7 6.58 -24.49 -17.96
N PHE A 8 7.72 -24.68 -18.62
CA PHE A 8 8.94 -23.91 -18.35
C PHE A 8 8.74 -22.40 -18.55
N VAL A 9 8.05 -21.99 -19.62
CA VAL A 9 7.78 -20.56 -19.88
C VAL A 9 6.87 -19.97 -18.80
N VAL A 10 5.77 -20.65 -18.45
CA VAL A 10 4.85 -20.19 -17.40
C VAL A 10 5.56 -20.10 -16.06
N ASP A 11 6.34 -21.12 -15.68
CA ASP A 11 7.07 -21.15 -14.42
C ASP A 11 8.14 -20.04 -14.36
N THR A 12 8.81 -19.76 -15.48
CA THR A 12 9.80 -18.67 -15.57
C THR A 12 9.14 -17.29 -15.45
N ILE A 13 8.03 -17.06 -16.16
CA ILE A 13 7.27 -15.80 -16.06
C ILE A 13 6.74 -15.63 -14.63
N LEU A 14 6.23 -16.69 -14.02
CA LEU A 14 5.71 -16.67 -12.67
C LEU A 14 6.80 -16.32 -11.65
N ALA A 15 8.00 -16.91 -11.78
CA ALA A 15 9.14 -16.58 -10.93
C ALA A 15 9.56 -15.11 -11.07
N PHE A 16 9.59 -14.59 -12.29
CA PHE A 16 9.91 -13.18 -12.55
C PHE A 16 8.85 -12.23 -11.96
N LEU A 17 7.56 -12.51 -12.17
CA LEU A 17 6.46 -11.73 -11.61
C LEU A 17 6.49 -11.74 -10.07
N PHE A 18 6.82 -12.89 -9.45
CA PHE A 18 6.99 -12.99 -8.00
C PHE A 18 8.11 -12.09 -7.49
N MET A 19 9.29 -12.11 -8.13
CA MET A 19 10.40 -11.24 -7.77
C MET A 19 10.00 -9.77 -7.83
N MET A 20 9.37 -9.34 -8.92
CA MET A 20 8.91 -7.95 -9.08
C MET A 20 7.85 -7.57 -8.04
N MET A 21 6.93 -8.47 -7.71
CA MET A 21 5.92 -8.25 -6.67
C MET A 21 6.55 -8.06 -5.29
N VAL A 22 7.49 -8.93 -4.91
CA VAL A 22 8.20 -8.82 -3.63
C VAL A 22 9.03 -7.54 -3.58
N SER A 23 9.79 -7.22 -4.64
CA SER A 23 10.59 -6.00 -4.71
C SER A 23 9.74 -4.73 -4.56
N THR A 24 8.62 -4.64 -5.28
CA THR A 24 7.70 -3.48 -5.19
C THR A 24 6.99 -3.42 -3.83
N GLY A 25 6.64 -4.55 -3.24
CA GLY A 25 6.08 -4.61 -1.88
C GLY A 25 7.06 -4.13 -0.81
N ILE A 26 8.33 -4.57 -0.87
CA ILE A 26 9.40 -4.10 0.02
C ILE A 26 9.63 -2.61 -0.18
N LEU A 27 9.73 -2.16 -1.44
CA LEU A 27 9.91 -0.75 -1.76
C LEU A 27 8.81 0.09 -1.09
N MET A 28 7.54 -0.25 -1.29
CA MET A 28 6.40 0.46 -0.68
C MET A 28 6.34 0.39 0.85
N HIS A 29 6.90 -0.67 1.44
CA HIS A 29 7.02 -0.79 2.89
C HIS A 29 8.08 0.17 3.45
N LEU A 30 9.19 0.34 2.73
CA LEU A 30 10.27 1.25 3.08
C LEU A 30 9.95 2.72 2.77
N PHE A 31 8.94 3.00 1.95
CA PHE A 31 8.50 4.36 1.66
C PHE A 31 8.05 5.09 2.94
N PRO A 32 8.58 6.27 3.25
CA PRO A 32 8.20 7.03 4.45
C PRO A 32 6.73 7.44 4.39
N LYS A 33 5.98 7.10 5.45
CA LYS A 33 4.56 7.44 5.59
C LYS A 33 4.43 8.94 5.93
N GLY A 34 3.64 9.69 5.16
CA GLY A 34 3.25 11.08 5.51
C GLY A 34 3.89 12.21 4.69
N LEU A 35 4.79 11.92 3.76
CA LEU A 35 5.35 12.91 2.82
C LEU A 35 4.84 12.64 1.40
N GLY A 36 3.72 13.26 1.04
CA GLY A 36 3.04 13.05 -0.26
C GLY A 36 3.86 13.47 -1.49
N ARG A 37 5.06 14.03 -1.32
CA ARG A 37 5.96 14.48 -2.40
C ARG A 37 7.21 13.62 -2.54
N THR A 38 7.40 12.61 -1.68
CA THR A 38 8.58 11.74 -1.76
C THR A 38 8.42 10.79 -2.92
N THR A 39 9.36 10.85 -3.86
CA THR A 39 9.40 9.97 -5.02
C THR A 39 10.57 9.00 -4.92
N ALA A 40 10.36 7.74 -5.30
CA ALA A 40 11.44 6.81 -5.61
C ALA A 40 11.43 6.54 -7.11
N LEU A 41 12.58 6.69 -7.75
CA LEU A 41 12.74 6.61 -9.21
C LEU A 41 11.76 7.53 -9.98
N GLY A 42 11.45 8.70 -9.41
CA GLY A 42 10.53 9.67 -10.01
C GLY A 42 9.05 9.34 -9.83
N LEU A 43 8.70 8.21 -9.18
CA LEU A 43 7.32 7.80 -8.92
C LEU A 43 6.96 7.96 -7.44
N THR A 44 5.75 8.43 -7.19
CA THR A 44 5.13 8.53 -5.87
C THR A 44 4.80 7.16 -5.29
N ARG A 45 4.57 7.10 -3.97
CA ARG A 45 4.12 5.87 -3.31
C ARG A 45 2.82 5.32 -3.90
N HIS A 46 1.92 6.19 -4.36
CA HIS A 46 0.66 5.78 -4.98
C HIS A 46 0.89 5.08 -6.32
N GLU A 47 1.73 5.67 -7.18
CA GLU A 47 2.05 5.08 -8.48
C GLU A 47 2.77 3.73 -8.33
N TRP A 48 3.66 3.58 -7.34
CA TRP A 48 4.22 2.28 -6.99
C TRP A 48 3.17 1.27 -6.52
N GLY A 49 2.11 1.75 -5.84
CA GLY A 49 0.94 0.96 -5.47
C GLY A 49 0.19 0.44 -6.69
N ASP A 50 -0.04 1.30 -7.68
CA ASP A 50 -0.72 0.92 -8.93
C ASP A 50 0.09 -0.11 -9.73
N ILE A 51 1.42 0.06 -9.78
CA ILE A 51 2.34 -0.90 -10.40
C ILE A 51 2.32 -2.23 -9.64
N HIS A 52 2.43 -2.20 -8.31
CA HIS A 52 2.42 -3.39 -7.48
C HIS A 52 1.10 -4.17 -7.63
N LEU A 53 -0.03 -3.47 -7.64
CA LEU A 53 -1.34 -4.08 -7.85
C LEU A 53 -1.45 -4.71 -9.23
N THR A 54 -1.00 -4.02 -10.29
CA THR A 54 -1.01 -4.54 -11.66
C THR A 54 -0.17 -5.81 -11.79
N ILE A 55 1.04 -5.82 -11.23
CA ILE A 55 1.91 -7.01 -11.20
C ILE A 55 1.26 -8.13 -10.39
N SER A 56 0.61 -7.79 -9.27
CA SER A 56 -0.10 -8.76 -8.43
C SER A 56 -1.26 -9.44 -9.17
N LEU A 57 -2.04 -8.67 -9.94
CA LEU A 57 -3.12 -9.22 -10.77
C LEU A 57 -2.57 -10.11 -11.90
N LEU A 58 -1.48 -9.71 -12.55
CA LEU A 58 -0.83 -10.56 -13.57
C LEU A 58 -0.31 -11.87 -12.95
N PHE A 59 0.39 -11.78 -11.81
CA PHE A 59 0.84 -12.96 -11.08
C PHE A 59 -0.32 -13.88 -10.70
N LEU A 60 -1.44 -13.30 -10.27
CA LEU A 60 -2.66 -14.01 -9.92
C LEU A 60 -3.21 -14.84 -11.09
N VAL A 61 -3.20 -14.28 -12.31
CA VAL A 61 -3.62 -15.02 -13.51
C VAL A 61 -2.63 -16.15 -13.82
N PHE A 62 -1.33 -15.87 -13.77
CA PHE A 62 -0.30 -16.86 -14.10
C PHE A 62 -0.23 -18.01 -13.07
N ILE A 63 -0.46 -17.75 -11.78
CA ILE A 63 -0.48 -18.82 -10.76
C ILE A 63 -1.69 -19.75 -10.97
N LEU A 64 -2.84 -19.23 -11.40
CA LEU A 64 -3.99 -20.07 -11.76
C LEU A 64 -3.69 -20.94 -12.98
N VAL A 65 -3.03 -20.39 -14.00
CA VAL A 65 -2.58 -21.16 -15.17
C VAL A 65 -1.57 -22.23 -14.76
N HIS A 66 -0.64 -21.92 -13.85
CA HIS A 66 0.33 -22.86 -13.30
C HIS A 66 -0.38 -24.05 -12.63
N PHE A 67 -1.36 -23.79 -11.76
CA PHE A 67 -2.17 -24.86 -11.12
C PHE A 67 -2.85 -25.76 -12.16
N ILE A 68 -3.41 -25.20 -13.23
CA ILE A 68 -4.05 -25.99 -14.31
C ILE A 68 -3.01 -26.87 -15.03
N LEU A 69 -1.83 -26.32 -15.36
CA LEU A 69 -0.78 -27.04 -16.07
C LEU A 69 -0.17 -28.18 -15.23
N HIS A 70 -0.06 -27.97 -13.92
CA HIS A 70 0.57 -28.90 -12.98
C HIS A 70 -0.43 -29.76 -12.17
N TYR A 71 -1.75 -29.61 -12.40
CA TYR A 71 -2.82 -30.30 -11.68
C TYR A 71 -2.60 -31.82 -11.51
N ASN A 72 -2.10 -32.51 -12.54
CA ASN A 72 -1.84 -33.94 -12.47
C ASN A 72 -0.75 -34.29 -11.46
N TRP A 73 0.32 -33.49 -11.41
CA TRP A 73 1.39 -33.67 -10.44
C TRP A 73 0.89 -33.37 -9.03
N GLU A 74 0.17 -32.27 -8.85
CA GLU A 74 -0.40 -31.88 -7.55
C GLU A 74 -1.35 -32.93 -6.99
N LYS A 75 -2.25 -33.46 -7.85
CA LYS A 75 -3.17 -34.52 -7.46
C LYS A 75 -2.43 -35.77 -6.97
N VAL A 76 -1.40 -36.22 -7.71
CA VAL A 76 -0.63 -37.42 -7.32
C VAL A 76 0.14 -37.17 -6.03
N THR A 77 0.78 -36.00 -5.90
CA THR A 77 1.54 -35.61 -4.71
C THR A 77 0.62 -35.47 -3.48
N ALA A 78 -0.54 -34.83 -3.63
CA ALA A 78 -1.51 -34.67 -2.55
C ALA A 78 -2.10 -36.01 -2.08
N MET A 79 -2.41 -36.92 -3.01
CA MET A 79 -2.83 -38.29 -2.62
C MET A 79 -1.72 -39.03 -1.88
N ARG A 80 -0.45 -38.83 -2.28
CA ARG A 80 0.70 -39.51 -1.66
C ARG A 80 0.99 -39.03 -0.24
N PHE A 81 0.99 -37.72 -0.02
CA PHE A 81 1.41 -37.13 1.27
C PHE A 81 0.26 -36.75 2.18
N LEU A 82 -0.82 -36.21 1.61
CA LEU A 82 -1.97 -35.70 2.37
C LEU A 82 -3.15 -36.69 2.37
N LYS A 83 -3.13 -37.71 1.50
CA LYS A 83 -4.24 -38.66 1.28
C LYS A 83 -5.55 -37.96 0.88
N ILE A 84 -5.45 -36.80 0.24
CA ILE A 84 -6.59 -36.00 -0.21
C ILE A 84 -6.84 -36.29 -1.69
N GLY A 85 -8.12 -36.46 -2.07
CA GLY A 85 -8.52 -36.62 -3.47
C GLY A 85 -8.38 -35.31 -4.26
N GLY A 86 -8.06 -35.39 -5.55
CA GLY A 86 -7.83 -34.20 -6.39
C GLY A 86 -9.00 -33.22 -6.49
N LYS A 87 -10.24 -33.68 -6.31
CA LYS A 87 -11.43 -32.80 -6.24
C LYS A 87 -11.44 -31.99 -4.96
N THR A 88 -11.18 -32.64 -3.82
CA THR A 88 -11.08 -31.98 -2.52
C THR A 88 -9.96 -30.96 -2.53
N LEU A 89 -8.78 -31.30 -3.07
CA LEU A 89 -7.66 -30.36 -3.23
C LEU A 89 -8.08 -29.11 -4.02
N ALA A 90 -8.69 -29.29 -5.20
CA ALA A 90 -9.13 -28.17 -6.03
C ALA A 90 -10.16 -27.27 -5.32
N ILE A 91 -11.13 -27.87 -4.61
CA ILE A 91 -12.13 -27.12 -3.84
C ILE A 91 -11.46 -26.37 -2.68
N SER A 92 -10.53 -27.00 -1.96
CA SER A 92 -9.80 -26.34 -0.86
C SER A 92 -8.97 -25.16 -1.36
N VAL A 93 -8.26 -25.32 -2.48
CA VAL A 93 -7.50 -24.22 -3.10
C VAL A 93 -8.43 -23.08 -3.54
N LEU A 94 -9.54 -23.41 -4.20
CA LEU A 94 -10.53 -22.40 -4.61
C LEU A 94 -11.13 -21.66 -3.41
N LEU A 95 -11.48 -22.38 -2.34
CA LEU A 95 -12.03 -21.80 -1.13
C LEU A 95 -11.02 -20.87 -0.44
N LEU A 96 -9.76 -21.30 -0.31
CA LEU A 96 -8.69 -20.45 0.23
C LEU A 96 -8.50 -19.19 -0.62
N PHE A 97 -8.58 -19.31 -1.93
CA PHE A 97 -8.44 -18.19 -2.85
C PHE A 97 -9.59 -17.17 -2.69
N VAL A 98 -10.83 -17.65 -2.63
CA VAL A 98 -12.02 -16.80 -2.39
C VAL A 98 -11.92 -16.12 -1.03
N VAL A 99 -11.54 -16.85 0.02
CA VAL A 99 -11.33 -16.28 1.35
C VAL A 99 -10.26 -15.19 1.30
N ALA A 100 -9.08 -15.48 0.74
CA ALA A 100 -7.98 -14.52 0.64
C ALA A 100 -8.37 -13.23 -0.11
N LEU A 101 -9.12 -13.34 -1.20
CA LEU A 101 -9.62 -12.18 -1.94
C LEU A 101 -10.71 -11.41 -1.18
N SER A 102 -11.47 -12.07 -0.32
CA SER A 102 -12.52 -11.44 0.48
C SER A 102 -11.98 -10.72 1.73
N LEU A 103 -10.86 -11.19 2.30
CA LEU A 103 -10.29 -10.67 3.55
C LEU A 103 -10.08 -9.15 3.57
N PRO A 104 -9.53 -8.51 2.52
CA PRO A 104 -9.35 -7.06 2.51
C PRO A 104 -10.66 -6.30 2.74
N PHE A 105 -11.79 -6.75 2.17
CA PHE A 105 -13.08 -6.06 2.35
C PHE A 105 -13.57 -6.12 3.80
N PHE A 106 -13.31 -7.21 4.50
CA PHE A 106 -13.68 -7.34 5.92
C PHE A 106 -12.74 -6.59 6.86
N ILE A 107 -11.44 -6.54 6.53
CA ILE A 107 -10.43 -5.82 7.32
C ILE A 107 -10.57 -4.31 7.14
N THR A 108 -10.89 -3.87 5.92
CA THR A 108 -10.95 -2.44 5.58
C THR A 108 -12.29 -1.77 5.92
N LYS A 109 -13.33 -2.54 6.27
CA LYS A 109 -14.67 -2.01 6.57
C LYS A 109 -14.70 -0.97 7.71
N ASP A 110 -13.80 -1.14 8.68
CA ASP A 110 -13.72 -0.28 9.87
C ASP A 110 -12.59 0.77 9.74
N LEU A 111 -11.91 0.83 8.59
CA LEU A 111 -10.92 1.87 8.36
C LEU A 111 -11.64 3.21 8.20
N PRO A 112 -11.20 4.27 8.91
CA PRO A 112 -11.76 5.59 8.73
C PRO A 112 -11.62 6.00 7.26
N ASP A 113 -12.71 6.50 6.66
CA ASP A 113 -12.72 7.00 5.29
C ASP A 113 -11.58 8.04 5.13
N GLU A 114 -10.59 7.76 4.27
CA GLU A 114 -9.51 8.69 3.97
C GLU A 114 -10.04 10.03 3.43
N ARG A 115 -11.30 10.08 2.93
CA ARG A 115 -11.96 11.34 2.57
C ARG A 115 -12.20 12.29 3.75
N GLY A 116 -12.05 11.82 4.99
CA GLY A 116 -12.14 12.65 6.21
C GLY A 116 -10.80 13.16 6.74
N TYR A 117 -9.69 12.52 6.37
CA TYR A 117 -8.34 13.01 6.70
C TYR A 117 -7.82 13.87 5.55
N GLY A 118 -8.48 15.01 5.35
CA GLY A 118 -7.83 16.13 4.71
C GLY A 118 -6.49 16.36 5.42
N TYR A 119 -5.40 16.29 4.67
CA TYR A 119 -4.10 16.75 5.11
C TYR A 119 -4.25 18.24 5.47
N ARG A 120 -4.68 18.55 6.69
CA ARG A 120 -4.55 19.88 7.27
C ARG A 120 -3.05 20.08 7.42
N SER A 121 -2.48 20.63 6.35
CA SER A 121 -1.22 21.33 6.34
C SER A 121 -1.02 22.02 7.69
N GLY A 122 0.08 21.67 8.35
CA GLY A 122 0.69 22.48 9.40
C GLY A 122 -0.22 22.93 10.53
N LYS A 123 -0.45 22.07 11.52
CA LYS A 123 -0.44 22.56 12.89
C LYS A 123 0.48 21.67 13.69
N TYR A 124 1.76 22.05 13.74
CA TYR A 124 2.54 21.76 14.94
C TYR A 124 1.71 22.32 16.10
N ILE A 125 1.09 21.43 16.86
CA ILE A 125 0.55 21.82 18.16
C ILE A 125 1.81 22.11 18.98
N ILE A 126 2.24 23.37 18.96
CA ILE A 126 3.18 23.87 19.97
C ILE A 126 2.49 23.58 21.29
N PRO A 127 3.07 22.73 22.17
CA PRO A 127 2.55 22.54 23.50
C PRO A 127 2.44 23.93 24.11
N LYS A 128 1.28 24.27 24.69
CA LYS A 128 1.11 25.48 25.48
C LYS A 128 1.88 25.30 26.80
N GLU A 129 3.20 25.16 26.73
CA GLU A 129 4.05 25.52 27.84
C GLU A 129 4.31 27.01 27.71
N GLU A 130 3.99 27.74 28.78
CA GLU A 130 4.41 29.12 28.99
C GLU A 130 5.94 29.16 28.98
N GLY A 131 6.52 29.27 27.79
CA GLY A 131 7.95 29.24 27.58
C GLY A 131 8.29 29.97 26.30
N GLU A 132 8.78 31.19 26.48
CA GLU A 132 9.23 32.15 25.48
C GLU A 132 10.03 31.50 24.32
N ILE A 133 9.41 31.35 23.15
CA ILE A 133 10.14 30.96 21.94
C ILE A 133 10.79 32.22 21.37
N LYS A 134 12.09 32.41 21.65
CA LYS A 134 12.92 33.40 20.97
C LYS A 134 12.98 33.03 19.48
N GLY A 135 12.46 33.92 18.65
CA GLY A 135 12.43 33.73 17.20
C GLY A 135 13.83 33.70 16.60
N THR A 136 14.04 32.79 15.66
CA THR A 136 15.06 32.93 14.61
C THR A 136 14.39 32.71 13.27
N ASP A 137 14.08 33.84 12.64
CA ASP A 137 14.37 34.18 11.24
C ASP A 137 14.04 33.11 10.19
N GLY A 138 12.83 33.18 9.65
CA GLY A 138 12.46 32.40 8.47
C GLY A 138 11.02 32.64 8.03
N TYR A 139 10.81 33.73 7.29
CA TYR A 139 9.67 33.97 6.37
C TYR A 139 8.40 33.13 6.61
N LEU A 140 7.59 33.51 7.61
CA LEU A 140 6.20 33.05 7.73
C LEU A 140 5.29 34.26 7.57
N ASN A 141 5.10 34.68 6.32
CA ASN A 141 4.05 35.63 5.93
C ASN A 141 2.71 34.91 5.70
N ASP A 142 2.39 33.94 6.55
CA ASP A 142 1.11 33.24 6.46
C ASP A 142 0.14 33.92 7.42
N THR A 143 -0.68 34.79 6.84
CA THR A 143 -1.86 35.39 7.47
C THR A 143 -2.63 34.30 8.21
N LEU A 144 -2.63 34.37 9.55
CA LEU A 144 -3.27 33.36 10.40
C LEU A 144 -4.80 33.53 10.30
N TYR A 145 -5.46 32.56 9.69
CA TYR A 145 -6.93 32.43 9.70
C TYR A 145 -7.35 31.61 10.93
N ASP A 146 -8.42 32.05 11.59
CA ASP A 146 -9.06 31.23 12.63
C ASP A 146 -9.83 30.04 12.02
N ALA A 147 -10.33 29.14 12.88
CA ALA A 147 -11.02 27.93 12.44
C ALA A 147 -12.35 28.21 11.71
N GLU A 148 -12.81 29.46 11.67
CA GLU A 148 -14.02 29.92 10.99
C GLU A 148 -13.70 30.68 9.69
N GLY A 149 -12.43 30.82 9.33
CA GLY A 149 -12.00 31.46 8.08
C GLY A 149 -11.97 32.99 8.12
N ASN A 150 -12.07 33.60 9.31
CA ASN A 150 -11.96 35.05 9.45
C ASN A 150 -10.49 35.47 9.63
N SER A 151 -10.03 36.42 8.80
CA SER A 151 -8.72 37.07 8.94
C SER A 151 -8.75 38.12 10.05
N GLY A 152 -8.84 37.65 11.30
CA GLY A 152 -9.20 38.49 12.45
C GLY A 152 -8.08 38.96 13.38
N LEU A 153 -6.84 38.48 13.25
CA LEU A 153 -5.78 38.89 14.19
C LEU A 153 -5.10 40.19 13.74
N LYS A 154 -5.76 41.32 14.01
CA LYS A 154 -5.09 42.62 14.12
C LYS A 154 -4.04 42.53 15.21
N TYR A 155 -2.77 42.38 14.83
CA TYR A 155 -1.64 42.61 15.72
C TYR A 155 -1.74 44.04 16.25
N ARG A 156 -2.20 44.20 17.50
CA ARG A 156 -2.13 45.47 18.22
C ARG A 156 -0.68 45.68 18.63
N ASN A 157 0.08 46.33 17.76
CA ASN A 157 1.42 46.80 18.02
C ASN A 157 1.36 47.86 19.12
N ARG A 158 1.50 47.45 20.40
CA ARG A 158 1.65 48.40 21.49
C ARG A 158 3.13 48.77 21.52
N GLY A 159 3.42 49.88 20.85
CA GLY A 159 4.74 50.46 20.74
C GLY A 159 5.43 50.67 22.08
N ALA A 160 6.74 50.69 21.97
CA ALA A 160 7.71 51.00 23.00
C ALA A 160 7.29 52.18 23.89
N SER A 161 7.48 52.02 25.19
CA SER A 161 7.66 53.13 26.11
C SER A 161 8.95 52.87 26.89
N LYS A 162 9.82 53.88 26.77
CA LYS A 162 11.09 54.18 27.45
C LYS A 162 11.44 53.37 28.70
#